data_AF-A0A392NQY8-F1
#
_entry.id   AF-A0A392NQY8-F1
#
_cell.length_a   1.000
_cell.length_b   1.000
_cell.length_c   1.000
_cell.angle_alpha   90.00
_cell.angle_beta   90.00
_cell.angle_gamma   90.00
#
_symmetry.space_group_name_H-M   'P 1'
#
loop_
_entity.id
_entity.type
_entity.pdbx_description
1 polymer ?
#
loop_
_entity_poly.entity_id
_entity_poly.type
_entity_poly.pdbx_seq_one_letter_code
_entity_poly.pdbx_strand_id
1 'polypeptide(L)'
;IVDLATLTGACVVALGPSVAGIFSPNDELVKEVLEASELSGEKLWRLPIEESYWETMKSGVADMVNTGGRQGGSITAALFLK
;
A
#
# COMPACT_ATOMS: atom_id res chain seq x y z
N ILE A 1 10.92 4.23 -9.06
CA ILE A 1 11.34 4.52 -7.66
C ILE A 1 10.60 3.52 -6.78
N VAL A 2 11.26 2.96 -5.76
CA VAL A 2 10.66 2.03 -4.80
C VAL A 2 10.77 2.67 -3.41
N ASP A 3 9.64 2.75 -2.70
CA ASP A 3 9.59 3.19 -1.30
C ASP A 3 9.41 1.97 -0.37
N LEU A 4 10.08 2.00 0.78
CA LEU A 4 10.01 0.95 1.81
C LEU A 4 9.78 1.62 3.16
N ALA A 5 8.60 1.43 3.75
CA ALA A 5 8.21 2.10 4.97
C ALA A 5 7.38 1.20 5.92
N THR A 6 7.60 1.36 7.23
CA THR A 6 6.73 0.82 8.29
C THR A 6 5.51 1.72 8.47
N LEU A 7 4.71 1.87 7.41
CA LEU A 7 3.82 3.02 7.23
C LEU A 7 2.49 2.92 7.97
N THR A 8 1.81 1.76 7.92
CA THR A 8 0.44 1.63 8.43
C THR A 8 0.25 0.43 9.35
N GLY A 9 -0.44 0.65 10.47
CA GLY A 9 -0.94 -0.46 11.29
C GLY A 9 -2.03 -1.28 10.59
N ALA A 10 -2.74 -0.68 9.63
CA ALA A 10 -3.75 -1.36 8.83
C ALA A 10 -3.17 -2.53 8.02
N CYS A 11 -1.91 -2.44 7.57
CA CYS A 11 -1.26 -3.51 6.84
C CYS A 11 -1.03 -4.74 7.74
N VAL A 12 -0.62 -4.50 8.99
CA VAL A 12 -0.46 -5.55 10.00
C VAL A 12 -1.79 -6.20 10.36
N VAL A 13 -2.88 -5.43 10.45
CA VAL A 13 -4.22 -5.98 10.70
C VAL A 13 -4.67 -6.89 9.56
N ALA A 14 -4.35 -6.56 8.31
CA ALA A 14 -4.77 -7.33 7.14
C ALA A 14 -3.90 -8.57 6.86
N LEU A 15 -2.58 -8.45 6.98
CA LEU A 15 -1.62 -9.47 6.54
C LEU A 15 -0.86 -10.14 7.71
N GLY A 16 -1.04 -9.65 8.93
CA GLY A 16 -0.29 -10.08 10.10
C GLY A 16 1.13 -9.47 10.17
N PRO A 17 1.93 -9.90 11.16
CA PRO A 17 3.25 -9.31 11.41
C PRO A 17 4.37 -9.83 10.51
N SER A 18 4.12 -10.88 9.72
CA SER A 18 5.16 -11.62 8.97
C SER A 18 5.04 -11.50 7.45
N VAL A 19 4.07 -10.76 6.94
CA VAL A 19 3.85 -10.56 5.50
C VAL A 19 3.73 -9.08 5.23
N ALA A 20 4.59 -8.52 4.38
CA ALA A 20 4.53 -7.13 3.99
C ALA A 20 3.62 -6.92 2.77
N GLY A 21 2.92 -5.80 2.73
CA GLY A 21 2.08 -5.42 1.59
C GLY A 21 2.90 -4.73 0.51
N ILE A 22 2.71 -5.12 -0.75
CA ILE A 22 3.26 -4.41 -1.91
C ILE A 22 2.12 -3.76 -2.73
N PHE A 23 2.36 -2.51 -3.14
CA PHE A 23 1.47 -1.72 -3.97
C PHE A 23 2.26 -1.19 -5.17
N SER A 24 1.69 -1.30 -6.37
CA SER A 24 2.22 -0.66 -7.57
C SER A 24 1.20 -0.77 -8.71
N PRO A 25 1.06 0.27 -9.55
CA PRO A 25 0.27 0.21 -10.78
C PRO A 25 0.98 -0.55 -11.91
N ASN A 26 2.27 -0.86 -11.77
CA ASN A 26 3.06 -1.61 -12.75
C ASN A 26 3.16 -3.08 -12.33
N ASP A 27 2.55 -3.97 -13.13
CA ASP A 27 2.52 -5.41 -12.89
C ASP A 27 3.89 -6.09 -13.07
N GLU A 28 4.69 -5.63 -14.03
CA GLU A 28 6.04 -6.17 -14.29
C GLU A 28 6.95 -5.91 -13.08
N LEU A 29 6.90 -4.68 -12.55
CA LEU A 29 7.67 -4.32 -11.36
C LEU A 29 7.25 -5.16 -10.13
N VAL A 30 5.95 -5.39 -9.95
CA VAL A 30 5.47 -6.23 -8.83
C VAL A 30 5.97 -7.66 -9.00
N LYS A 31 5.93 -8.19 -10.22
CA LYS A 31 6.41 -9.54 -10.51
C LYS A 31 7.90 -9.68 -10.18
N GLU A 32 8.74 -8.75 -10.64
CA GLU A 32 10.17 -8.76 -10.34
C GLU A 32 10.46 -8.74 -8.83
N VAL A 33 9.72 -7.92 -8.08
CA VAL A 33 9.89 -7.84 -6.61
C VAL A 33 9.40 -9.12 -5.92
N LEU A 34 8.30 -9.72 -6.39
CA LEU A 34 7.80 -10.99 -5.84
C LEU A 34 8.79 -12.14 -6.10
N GLU A 35 9.37 -12.22 -7.30
CA GLU A 35 10.42 -13.20 -7.61
C GLU A 35 11.66 -13.01 -6.71
N ALA A 36 12.07 -11.76 -6.46
CA ALA A 36 13.14 -11.46 -5.51
C ALA A 36 12.78 -11.84 -4.06
N SER A 37 11.51 -11.71 -3.68
CA SER A 37 11.03 -12.10 -2.35
C SER A 37 11.09 -13.61 -2.14
N GLU A 38 10.81 -14.41 -3.18
CA GLU A 38 10.95 -15.87 -3.13
C GLU A 38 12.40 -16.30 -2.94
N LEU A 39 13.35 -15.63 -3.60
CA LEU A 39 14.78 -15.92 -3.48
C LEU A 39 15.35 -15.54 -2.11
N SER A 40 14.87 -14.44 -1.52
CA SER A 40 15.32 -13.96 -0.22
C SER A 40 14.61 -14.64 0.96
N GLY A 41 13.46 -15.27 0.71
CA GLY A 41 12.60 -15.87 1.74
C GLY A 41 11.72 -14.85 2.47
N GLU A 42 11.66 -13.61 2.00
CA GLU A 42 10.76 -12.58 2.54
C GLU A 42 9.34 -12.76 1.97
N LYS A 43 8.33 -12.66 2.83
CA LYS A 43 6.94 -12.85 2.40
C LYS A 43 6.32 -11.50 2.05
N LEU A 44 5.99 -11.34 0.78
CA LEU A 44 5.25 -10.19 0.28
C LEU A 44 3.88 -10.62 -0.24
N TRP A 45 2.89 -9.74 -0.13
CA TRP A 45 1.58 -9.94 -0.72
C TRP A 45 1.10 -8.69 -1.43
N ARG A 46 0.68 -8.83 -2.69
CA ARG A 46 0.16 -7.70 -3.46
C ARG A 46 -1.24 -7.32 -2.95
N LEU A 47 -1.38 -6.08 -2.51
CA LEU A 47 -2.67 -5.48 -2.20
C LEU A 47 -3.14 -4.60 -3.38
N PRO A 48 -4.46 -4.47 -3.59
CA PRO A 48 -4.98 -3.66 -4.68
C PRO A 48 -4.80 -2.16 -4.41
N ILE A 49 -4.70 -1.38 -5.49
CA ILE A 49 -4.85 0.08 -5.46
C ILE A 49 -6.27 0.38 -5.93
N GLU A 50 -7.16 0.61 -4.97
CA GLU A 50 -8.58 0.88 -5.23
C GLU A 50 -8.82 2.38 -5.34
N GLU A 51 -8.84 2.91 -6.57
CA GLU A 51 -8.95 4.36 -6.85
C GLU A 51 -10.19 5.02 -6.22
N SER A 52 -11.30 4.28 -6.06
CA SER A 52 -12.51 4.83 -5.43
C SER A 52 -12.29 5.30 -4.00
N TYR A 53 -11.24 4.82 -3.32
CA TYR A 53 -10.91 5.24 -1.96
C TYR A 53 -10.29 6.64 -1.91
N TRP A 54 -9.90 7.23 -3.06
CA TRP A 54 -9.45 8.62 -3.14
C TRP A 54 -10.50 9.61 -2.61
N GLU A 55 -11.79 9.29 -2.77
CA GLU A 55 -12.88 10.13 -2.30
C GLU A 55 -12.82 10.40 -0.78
N THR A 56 -12.28 9.46 0.00
CA THR A 56 -12.12 9.64 1.46
C THR A 56 -10.96 10.56 1.85
N MET A 57 -10.10 10.91 0.88
CA MET A 57 -8.92 11.74 1.08
C MET A 57 -9.10 13.18 0.59
N LYS A 58 -10.28 13.55 0.09
CA LYS A 58 -10.56 14.93 -0.33
C LYS A 58 -10.53 15.87 0.87
N SER A 59 -9.87 17.02 0.70
CA SER A 59 -9.85 18.10 1.69
C SER A 59 -10.69 19.27 1.20
N GLY A 60 -11.39 19.94 2.13
CA GLY A 60 -12.11 21.19 1.82
C GLY A 60 -11.21 22.42 1.77
N VAL A 61 -9.91 22.27 2.07
CA VAL A 61 -8.96 23.39 2.21
C VAL A 61 -7.68 23.17 1.40
N ALA A 62 -7.16 21.94 1.37
CA ALA A 62 -5.94 21.57 0.65
C ALA A 62 -6.25 20.61 -0.51
N ASP A 63 -5.24 20.17 -1.24
CA ASP A 63 -5.41 19.20 -2.33
C ASP A 63 -5.92 17.84 -1.82
N MET A 64 -5.47 17.43 -0.63
CA MET A 64 -5.87 16.18 0.01
C MET A 64 -5.62 16.19 1.53
N VAL A 65 -6.24 15.25 2.25
CA VAL A 65 -5.90 14.92 3.64
C VAL A 65 -4.99 13.68 3.68
N ASN A 66 -4.11 13.62 4.69
CA ASN A 66 -3.18 12.50 4.87
C ASN A 66 -3.79 11.29 5.62
N THR A 67 -5.11 11.27 5.81
CA THR A 67 -5.81 10.19 6.51
C THR A 67 -7.14 9.91 5.81
N GLY A 68 -7.39 8.65 5.43
CA GLY A 68 -8.64 8.21 4.77
C GLY A 68 -9.62 7.48 5.71
N GLY A 69 -9.50 7.66 7.02
CA GLY A 69 -10.29 6.93 8.03
C GLY A 69 -9.72 5.57 8.41
N ARG A 70 -10.51 4.76 9.14
CA ARG A 70 -10.05 3.48 9.73
C ARG A 70 -10.03 2.32 8.71
N GLN A 71 -10.96 2.29 7.77
CA GLN A 71 -11.10 1.21 6.79
C GLN A 71 -10.20 1.47 5.59
N GLY A 72 -9.56 0.42 5.06
CA GLY A 72 -8.71 0.54 3.86
C GLY A 72 -7.43 1.36 4.07
N GLY A 73 -6.99 1.58 5.31
CA GLY A 73 -5.88 2.48 5.64
C GLY A 73 -4.57 2.22 4.89
N SER A 74 -4.25 0.97 4.55
CA SER A 74 -3.07 0.64 3.74
C SER A 74 -3.21 1.08 2.28
N ILE A 75 -4.42 0.97 1.73
CA ILE A 75 -4.71 1.32 0.34
C ILE A 75 -4.76 2.84 0.20
N THR A 76 -5.38 3.55 1.14
CA THR A 76 -5.40 5.02 1.14
C THR A 76 -4.00 5.61 1.33
N ALA A 77 -3.16 5.01 2.18
CA ALA A 77 -1.75 5.40 2.28
C ALA A 77 -0.97 5.16 0.97
N ALA A 78 -1.23 4.05 0.27
CA ALA A 78 -0.60 3.80 -1.03
C ALA A 78 -1.07 4.83 -2.09
N LEU A 79 -2.35 5.20 -2.10
CA LEU A 79 -2.88 6.25 -2.97
C LEU A 79 -2.28 7.63 -2.67
N PHE A 80 -2.01 7.93 -1.40
CA PHE A 80 -1.38 9.18 -1.00
C PHE A 80 0.07 9.31 -1.52
N LEU A 81 0.77 8.18 -1.69
CA LEU A 81 2.16 8.14 -2.18
C LEU A 81 2.30 8.01 -3.71
N LYS A 82 1.20 7.70 -4.41
CA LYS A 82 1.18 7.47 -5.85
C LYS A 82 1.45 8.75 -6.63
#